data_AF-A0A522P1H5-F1
#
_entry.id   AF-A0A522P1H5-F1
#
_cell.length_a   1.000
_cell.length_b   1.000
_cell.length_c   1.000
_cell.angle_alpha   90.00
_cell.angle_beta   90.00
_cell.angle_gamma   90.00
#
_symmetry.space_group_name_H-M   'P 1'
#
loop_
_entity.id
_entity.type
_entity.pdbx_description
1 polymer ?
#
loop_
_entity_poly.entity_id
_entity_poly.type
_entity_poly.pdbx_seq_one_letter_code
_entity_poly.pdbx_strand_id
1 'polypeptide(L)'
;MLTITVLSAVLGGIPADINISPNDSGLPGIASLRTIVGAVMTVGLILSVLALILSAVVWGFGANSSNPQLASRGKAGVLISCASAIVTGASVTLINFFWTVGQAVS
;
A
#
# COMPACT_ATOMS: atom_id res chain seq x y z
N MET A 1 -12.75 18.69 49.76
CA MET A 1 -11.87 19.37 48.79
C MET A 1 -10.48 18.74 48.65
N LEU A 2 -10.04 17.83 49.55
CA LEU A 2 -8.72 17.17 49.46
C LEU A 2 -8.81 15.77 48.81
N THR A 3 -9.94 15.10 48.95
CA THR A 3 -10.23 13.76 48.39
C THR A 3 -10.41 13.74 46.87
N ILE A 4 -10.93 14.82 46.26
CA ILE A 4 -11.13 14.92 44.81
C ILE A 4 -9.80 15.20 44.06
N THR A 5 -8.89 15.94 44.68
CA THR A 5 -7.57 16.28 44.11
C THR A 5 -6.63 15.08 44.08
N VAL A 6 -6.72 14.18 45.07
CA VAL A 6 -5.92 12.93 45.10
C VAL A 6 -6.42 11.94 44.03
N LEU A 7 -7.72 11.85 43.80
CA LEU A 7 -8.29 11.01 42.74
C LEU A 7 -7.83 11.44 41.34
N SER A 8 -7.72 12.76 41.09
CA SER A 8 -7.21 13.31 39.82
C SER A 8 -5.69 13.13 39.66
N ALA A 9 -4.91 13.18 40.75
CA ALA A 9 -3.49 12.86 40.73
C ALA A 9 -3.21 11.36 40.48
N VAL A 10 -4.06 10.46 41.01
CA VAL A 10 -3.96 9.00 40.77
C VAL A 10 -4.42 8.64 39.34
N LEU A 11 -5.46 9.31 38.81
CA LEU A 11 -5.89 9.13 37.42
C LEU A 11 -4.90 9.71 36.39
N GLY A 12 -4.06 10.68 36.79
CA GLY A 12 -2.97 11.23 35.97
C GLY A 12 -1.64 10.49 36.10
N GLY A 13 -1.55 9.48 36.97
CA GLY A 13 -0.34 8.69 37.24
C GLY A 13 -0.35 7.29 36.61
N ILE A 14 -1.43 6.91 35.91
CA ILE A 14 -1.38 5.74 35.02
C ILE A 14 -0.48 6.10 33.84
N PRO A 15 0.61 5.36 33.60
CA PRO A 15 1.46 5.60 32.45
C PRO A 15 0.65 5.26 31.19
N ALA A 16 0.02 6.27 30.59
CA ALA A 16 -0.54 6.19 29.24
C ALA A 16 0.53 6.41 28.16
N ASP A 17 1.81 6.37 28.54
CA ASP A 17 2.94 6.55 27.65
C ASP A 17 3.57 5.17 27.40
N ILE A 18 2.89 4.36 26.59
CA ILE A 18 3.52 3.20 25.96
C ILE A 18 4.30 3.75 24.75
N ASN A 19 5.42 4.40 25.03
CA ASN A 19 6.38 4.84 24.01
C ASN A 19 7.10 3.61 23.43
N ILE A 20 6.46 2.95 22.46
CA ILE A 20 7.13 2.02 21.56
C ILE A 20 7.73 2.86 20.44
N SER A 21 8.95 3.31 20.67
CA SER A 21 9.75 3.96 19.63
C SER A 21 9.94 2.98 18.47
N PRO A 22 9.58 3.34 17.22
CA PRO A 22 9.75 2.45 16.09
C PRO A 22 11.23 2.10 15.90
N ASN A 23 11.55 0.81 15.95
CA ASN A 23 12.92 0.33 15.89
C ASN A 23 13.13 -0.59 14.69
N ASP A 24 14.06 -0.24 13.80
CA ASP A 24 14.51 -1.08 12.69
C ASP A 24 15.61 -2.09 13.10
N SER A 25 16.08 -2.07 14.37
CA SER A 25 17.19 -2.91 14.87
C SER A 25 16.77 -4.11 15.73
N GLY A 26 15.47 -4.29 15.99
CA GLY A 26 14.98 -5.35 16.89
C GLY A 26 14.94 -6.76 16.31
N LEU A 27 15.06 -6.88 14.98
CA LEU A 27 15.04 -8.14 14.24
C LEU A 27 16.20 -8.16 13.24
N PRO A 28 17.23 -9.00 13.46
CA PRO A 28 18.31 -9.22 12.50
C PRO A 28 17.73 -9.70 11.15
N GLY A 29 17.56 -8.78 10.20
CA GLY A 29 17.00 -9.07 8.87
C GLY A 29 16.00 -8.05 8.30
N ILE A 30 15.55 -7.05 9.06
CA ILE A 30 14.59 -6.04 8.57
C ILE A 30 15.07 -5.28 7.33
N ALA A 31 16.38 -5.02 7.22
CA ALA A 31 16.97 -4.35 6.06
C ALA A 31 16.82 -5.17 4.77
N SER A 32 17.00 -6.49 4.85
CA SER A 32 16.79 -7.39 3.72
C SER A 32 15.31 -7.47 3.35
N LEU A 33 14.41 -7.53 4.34
CA LEU A 33 12.96 -7.52 4.10
C LEU A 33 12.51 -6.23 3.40
N ARG A 34 12.97 -5.06 3.86
CA ARG A 34 12.70 -3.78 3.19
C ARG A 34 13.23 -3.74 1.76
N THR A 35 14.42 -4.30 1.53
CA THR A 35 15.02 -4.38 0.19
C THR A 35 14.21 -5.27 -0.75
N ILE A 36 13.75 -6.43 -0.27
CA ILE A 36 12.90 -7.33 -1.04
C ILE A 36 11.58 -6.64 -1.40
N VAL A 37 10.94 -5.96 -0.44
CA VAL A 37 9.69 -5.22 -0.69
C VAL A 37 9.91 -4.09 -1.72
N GLY A 38 11.02 -3.36 -1.61
CA GLY A 38 11.40 -2.34 -2.60
C GLY A 38 11.57 -2.92 -4.00
N ALA A 39 12.23 -4.07 -4.14
CA ALA A 39 12.38 -4.76 -5.41
C ALA A 39 11.02 -5.21 -6.00
N VAL A 40 10.12 -5.72 -5.16
CA VAL A 40 8.78 -6.15 -5.60
C VAL A 40 7.96 -4.98 -6.16
N MET A 41 8.14 -3.76 -5.65
CA MET A 41 7.44 -2.58 -6.18
C MET A 41 7.80 -2.33 -7.65
N THR A 42 9.09 -2.38 -8.00
CA THR A 42 9.55 -2.21 -9.38
C THR A 42 9.10 -3.35 -10.28
N VAL A 43 9.20 -4.59 -9.79
CA VAL A 43 8.75 -5.77 -10.53
C VAL A 43 7.23 -5.73 -10.78
N GLY A 44 6.44 -5.29 -9.80
CA GLY A 44 4.99 -5.14 -9.94
C GLY A 44 4.59 -4.16 -11.04
N LEU A 45 5.29 -3.04 -11.16
CA LEU A 45 5.08 -2.07 -12.25
C LEU A 45 5.46 -2.66 -13.60
N ILE A 46 6.60 -3.35 -13.69
CA ILE A 46 7.05 -4.00 -14.93
C ILE A 46 6.02 -5.04 -15.40
N LEU A 47 5.54 -5.89 -14.50
CA LEU A 47 4.51 -6.89 -14.80
C LEU A 47 3.20 -6.25 -15.25
N SER A 48 2.80 -5.11 -14.68
CA SER A 48 1.61 -4.39 -15.13
C SER A 48 1.76 -3.91 -16.57
N VAL A 49 2.93 -3.39 -16.96
CA VAL A 49 3.19 -2.97 -18.34
C VAL A 49 3.15 -4.15 -19.32
N LEU A 50 3.74 -5.30 -18.95
CA LEU A 50 3.63 -6.51 -19.75
C LEU A 50 2.17 -6.93 -19.96
N ALA A 51 1.35 -6.89 -18.91
CA ALA A 51 -0.07 -7.21 -18.99
C ALA A 51 -0.86 -6.19 -19.85
N LEU A 52 -0.48 -4.91 -19.82
CA LEU A 52 -1.06 -3.86 -20.68
C LEU A 52 -0.81 -4.18 -22.16
N ILE A 53 0.44 -4.53 -22.49
CA ILE A 53 0.84 -4.86 -23.86
C ILE A 53 0.05 -6.06 -24.37
N LEU A 54 -0.04 -7.14 -23.60
CA LEU A 54 -0.81 -8.33 -24.00
C LEU A 54 -2.30 -8.00 -24.20
N SER A 55 -2.88 -7.19 -23.32
CA SER A 55 -4.29 -6.76 -23.43
C SER A 55 -4.54 -5.88 -24.66
N ALA A 56 -3.61 -4.98 -24.97
CA ALA A 56 -3.68 -4.10 -26.14
C ALA A 56 -3.58 -4.89 -27.46
N VAL A 57 -2.72 -5.92 -27.50
CA VAL A 57 -2.60 -6.82 -28.66
C VAL A 57 -3.91 -7.59 -28.88
N VAL A 58 -4.48 -8.18 -27.83
CA VAL A 58 -5.77 -8.89 -27.91
C VAL A 58 -6.90 -7.96 -28.34
N TRP A 59 -6.90 -6.71 -27.87
CA TRP A 59 -7.87 -5.70 -28.30
C TRP A 59 -7.72 -5.36 -29.79
N GLY A 60 -6.49 -5.16 -30.27
CA GLY A 60 -6.19 -4.84 -31.67
C GLY A 60 -6.62 -5.94 -32.64
N PHE A 61 -6.35 -7.21 -32.30
CA PHE A 61 -6.82 -8.35 -33.10
C PHE A 61 -8.34 -8.56 -33.01
N GLY A 62 -8.94 -8.35 -31.83
CA GLY A 62 -10.39 -8.44 -31.65
C GLY A 62 -11.17 -7.35 -32.38
N ALA A 63 -10.61 -6.13 -32.47
CA ALA A 63 -11.23 -4.99 -33.14
C ALA A 63 -11.26 -5.12 -34.68
N ASN A 64 -10.29 -5.81 -35.27
CA ASN A 64 -10.22 -6.03 -36.72
C ASN A 64 -11.02 -7.25 -37.22
N SER A 65 -11.40 -8.18 -36.34
CA SER A 65 -12.05 -9.46 -36.73
C SER A 65 -13.59 -9.47 -36.62
N SER A 66 -14.26 -8.35 -36.33
CA SER A 66 -15.73 -8.31 -36.13
C SER A 66 -16.24 -9.31 -35.07
N ASN A 67 -15.41 -9.64 -34.07
CA ASN A 67 -15.76 -10.58 -33.00
C ASN A 67 -15.85 -9.84 -31.64
N PRO A 68 -17.06 -9.43 -31.21
CA PRO A 68 -17.26 -8.52 -30.08
C PRO A 68 -16.78 -9.06 -28.73
N GLN A 69 -16.65 -10.38 -28.60
CA GLN A 69 -16.20 -11.01 -27.35
C GLN A 69 -14.69 -10.85 -27.12
N LEU A 70 -13.86 -10.84 -28.17
CA LEU A 70 -12.42 -10.61 -28.03
C LEU A 70 -12.09 -9.12 -27.88
N ALA A 71 -12.81 -8.26 -28.59
CA ALA A 71 -12.65 -6.81 -28.48
C ALA A 71 -13.01 -6.28 -27.09
N SER A 72 -14.07 -6.83 -26.47
CA SER A 72 -14.48 -6.47 -25.10
C SER A 72 -13.46 -6.91 -24.04
N ARG A 73 -12.93 -8.13 -24.15
CA ARG A 73 -11.93 -8.67 -23.21
C ARG A 73 -10.61 -7.91 -23.24
N GLY A 74 -10.19 -7.43 -24.42
CA GLY A 74 -9.02 -6.58 -24.56
C GLY A 74 -9.17 -5.22 -23.87
N LYS A 75 -10.33 -4.55 -24.01
CA LYS A 75 -10.60 -3.27 -23.32
C LYS A 75 -10.62 -3.41 -21.80
N ALA A 76 -11.23 -4.47 -21.27
CA ALA A 76 -11.25 -4.74 -19.84
C ALA A 76 -9.84 -5.05 -19.28
N GLY A 77 -9.00 -5.75 -20.07
CA GLY A 77 -7.62 -6.06 -19.69
C GLY A 77 -6.75 -4.81 -19.51
N VAL A 78 -6.89 -3.81 -20.39
CA VAL A 78 -6.17 -2.52 -20.26
C VAL A 78 -6.60 -1.77 -18.99
N LEU A 79 -7.89 -1.74 -18.68
CA LEU A 79 -8.40 -1.13 -17.45
C LEU A 79 -7.86 -1.80 -16.18
N ILE A 80 -7.81 -3.14 -16.17
CA ILE A 80 -7.26 -3.90 -15.03
C ILE A 80 -5.77 -3.62 -14.83
N SER A 81 -5.01 -3.49 -15.92
CA SER A 81 -3.58 -3.16 -15.84
C SER A 81 -3.36 -1.73 -15.31
N CYS A 82 -4.14 -0.76 -15.78
CA CYS A 82 -4.08 0.60 -15.22
C CYS A 82 -4.43 0.62 -13.73
N ALA A 83 -5.47 -0.11 -13.32
CA ALA A 83 -5.86 -0.20 -11.92
C ALA A 83 -4.74 -0.79 -11.04
N SER A 84 -4.10 -1.86 -11.49
CA SER A 84 -2.99 -2.47 -10.73
C SER A 84 -1.79 -1.53 -10.62
N ALA A 85 -1.44 -0.82 -11.68
CA ALA A 85 -0.34 0.16 -11.66
C ALA A 85 -0.60 1.30 -10.68
N ILE A 86 -1.83 1.84 -10.66
CA ILE A 86 -2.23 2.89 -9.72
C ILE A 86 -2.14 2.39 -8.29
N VAL A 87 -2.63 1.17 -8.01
CA VAL A 87 -2.56 0.57 -6.66
C VAL A 87 -1.10 0.40 -6.22
N THR A 88 -0.23 -0.15 -7.08
CA THR A 88 1.20 -0.31 -6.76
C THR A 88 1.90 1.02 -6.49
N GLY A 89 1.61 2.07 -7.26
CA GLY A 89 2.19 3.40 -7.05
C GLY A 89 1.64 4.13 -5.82
N ALA A 90 0.32 4.09 -5.60
CA ALA A 90 -0.37 4.77 -4.50
C ALA A 90 -0.14 4.09 -3.14
N SER A 91 0.33 2.84 -3.12
CA SER A 91 0.59 2.12 -1.87
C SER A 91 1.61 2.85 -0.98
N VAL A 92 2.70 3.37 -1.57
CA VAL A 92 3.75 4.05 -0.79
C VAL A 92 3.25 5.33 -0.14
N THR A 93 2.47 6.13 -0.86
CA THR A 93 1.91 7.37 -0.29
C THR A 93 0.92 7.08 0.84
N LEU A 94 0.10 6.03 0.70
CA LEU A 94 -0.84 5.61 1.73
C LEU A 94 -0.12 5.11 2.99
N ILE A 95 0.96 4.33 2.85
CA ILE A 95 1.76 3.86 3.98
C ILE A 95 2.39 5.03 4.75
N ASN A 96 2.93 6.02 4.02
CA ASN A 96 3.49 7.22 4.63
C ASN A 96 2.43 8.08 5.33
N PHE A 97 1.22 8.15 4.78
CA PHE A 97 0.10 8.86 5.39
C PHE A 97 -0.27 8.25 6.75
N PHE A 98 -0.53 6.94 6.80
CA PHE A 98 -0.91 6.28 8.06
C PHE A 98 0.23 6.26 9.09
N TRP A 99 1.47 6.15 8.64
CA TRP A 99 2.64 6.28 9.52
C TRP A 99 2.66 7.66 10.21
N THR A 100 2.46 8.73 9.44
CA THR A 100 2.45 10.10 9.95
C THR A 100 1.28 10.34 10.90
N VAL A 101 0.08 9.84 10.59
CA VAL A 101 -1.09 9.95 11.47
C VAL A 101 -0.89 9.17 12.76
N GLY A 102 -0.33 7.96 12.71
CA GLY A 102 -0.07 7.14 13.89
C GLY A 102 0.91 7.78 14.88
N GLN A 103 1.96 8.43 14.36
CA GLN A 103 2.91 9.21 15.17
C GLN A 103 2.31 10.51 15.73
N ALA A 104 1.22 11.02 15.16
CA ALA A 104 0.55 12.21 15.68
C ALA A 104 -0.43 11.90 16.82
N VAL A 105 -0.82 10.63 16.99
CA VAL A 105 -1.81 10.18 17.99
C VAL A 105 -1.15 9.39 19.13
N SER A 106 0.02 8.78 18.89
CA SER A 106 0.87 8.16 19.91
C SER A 106 1.78 9.17 20.59
#